data_AF-A0A0G2ZCH3-F1
#
_entry.id   AF-A0A0G2ZCH3-F1
#
_cell.length_a   1.000
_cell.length_b   1.000
_cell.length_c   1.000
_cell.angle_alpha   90.00
_cell.angle_beta   90.00
_cell.angle_gamma   90.00
#
_symmetry.space_group_name_H-M   'P 1'
#
loop_
_entity.id
_entity.type
_entity.pdbx_description
1 polymer ?
#
loop_
_entity_poly.entity_id
_entity_poly.type
_entity_poly.pdbx_seq_one_letter_code
_entity_poly.pdbx_strand_id
1 'polypeptide(L)'
;MKLEKMLKREAIEAFKKRKRVLIREVHRLREIVDILKNVENPVLYEALLEVATVRAVKTVQNSGYTFKKFRLFLKSNLLKPFKKRISRVIVDLERHENELTETIKKVKDYRDHLVVHLDPRFAFNEKDTEKASLREIEKILTYLEANVKELFEKEY
;
A
#
# COMPACT_ATOMS: atom_id res chain seq x y z
N MET A 1 -0.68 -20.14 15.17
CA MET A 1 -2.10 -19.70 15.30
C MET A 1 -2.39 -18.50 14.38
N LYS A 2 -3.57 -18.46 13.73
CA LYS A 2 -3.95 -17.34 12.84
C LYS A 2 -4.24 -16.05 13.60
N LEU A 3 -3.88 -14.90 13.03
CA LEU A 3 -4.07 -13.57 13.63
C LEU A 3 -5.53 -13.29 14.01
N GLU A 4 -6.51 -13.81 13.25
CA GLU A 4 -7.95 -13.68 13.56
C GLU A 4 -8.31 -14.23 14.96
N LYS A 5 -7.67 -15.33 15.38
CA LYS A 5 -7.89 -15.95 16.70
C LYS A 5 -7.27 -15.15 17.85
N MET A 6 -6.44 -14.15 17.53
CA MET A 6 -5.75 -13.28 18.50
C MET A 6 -6.50 -11.97 18.75
N LEU A 7 -7.62 -11.74 18.07
CA LEU A 7 -8.41 -10.52 18.15
C LEU A 7 -9.61 -10.66 19.10
N LYS A 8 -10.08 -9.53 19.61
CA LYS A 8 -11.38 -9.45 20.28
C LYS A 8 -12.51 -9.85 19.31
N ARG A 9 -13.56 -10.49 19.84
CA ARG A 9 -14.64 -11.08 19.03
C ARG A 9 -15.34 -10.04 18.15
N GLU A 10 -15.60 -8.85 18.69
CA GLU A 10 -16.22 -7.72 18.00
C GLU A 10 -15.39 -7.18 16.83
N ALA A 11 -14.08 -7.43 16.82
CA ALA A 11 -13.17 -6.94 15.78
C ALA A 11 -13.03 -7.89 14.58
N ILE A 12 -13.48 -9.15 14.69
CA ILE A 12 -13.24 -10.20 13.69
C ILE A 12 -13.85 -9.84 12.32
N GLU A 13 -15.07 -9.32 12.30
CA GLU A 13 -15.74 -8.98 11.03
C GLU A 13 -15.06 -7.81 10.32
N ALA A 14 -14.69 -6.76 11.09
CA ALA A 14 -13.93 -5.64 10.57
C ALA A 14 -12.55 -6.07 10.05
N PHE A 15 -11.89 -7.02 10.74
CA PHE A 15 -10.64 -7.61 10.30
C PHE A 15 -10.79 -8.32 8.95
N LYS A 16 -11.81 -9.18 8.78
CA LYS A 16 -12.05 -9.90 7.52
C LYS A 16 -12.27 -8.96 6.34
N LYS A 17 -13.09 -7.92 6.53
CA LYS A 17 -13.35 -6.90 5.49
C LYS A 17 -12.06 -6.18 5.10
N ARG A 18 -11.28 -5.71 6.09
CA ARG A 18 -10.00 -5.02 5.85
C ARG A 18 -8.99 -5.92 5.15
N LYS A 19 -8.83 -7.17 5.62
CA LYS A 19 -7.96 -8.19 5.00
C LYS A 19 -8.29 -8.39 3.52
N ARG A 20 -9.58 -8.62 3.20
CA ARG A 20 -10.02 -8.84 1.82
C ARG A 20 -9.70 -7.66 0.91
N VAL A 21 -9.97 -6.44 1.36
CA VAL A 21 -9.70 -5.22 0.58
C VAL A 21 -8.19 -5.05 0.35
N LEU A 22 -7.38 -5.15 1.41
CA LEU A 22 -5.93 -4.96 1.31
C LEU A 22 -5.28 -5.99 0.38
N ILE A 23 -5.61 -7.28 0.54
CA ILE A 23 -5.09 -8.34 -0.34
C ILE A 23 -5.45 -8.07 -1.79
N ARG A 24 -6.72 -7.71 -2.07
CA ARG A 24 -7.17 -7.43 -3.44
C ARG A 24 -6.43 -6.24 -4.06
N GLU A 25 -6.20 -5.18 -3.31
CA GLU A 25 -5.49 -4.00 -3.85
C GLU A 25 -4.00 -4.30 -4.09
N VAL A 26 -3.35 -5.07 -3.21
CA VAL A 26 -1.96 -5.52 -3.43
C VAL A 26 -1.86 -6.44 -4.65
N HIS A 27 -2.78 -7.38 -4.80
CA HIS A 27 -2.82 -8.28 -5.95
C HIS A 27 -2.99 -7.53 -7.28
N ARG A 28 -3.92 -6.57 -7.33
CA ARG A 28 -4.11 -5.72 -8.52
C ARG A 28 -2.87 -4.89 -8.85
N LEU A 29 -2.19 -4.35 -7.84
CA LEU A 29 -0.94 -3.62 -8.06
C LEU A 29 0.14 -4.54 -8.63
N ARG A 30 0.26 -5.77 -8.11
CA ARG A 30 1.15 -6.80 -8.63
C ARG A 30 0.88 -7.11 -10.10
N GLU A 31 -0.36 -7.38 -10.47
CA GLU A 31 -0.75 -7.65 -11.86
C GLU A 31 -0.34 -6.50 -12.79
N ILE A 32 -0.59 -5.24 -12.39
CA ILE A 32 -0.21 -4.07 -13.19
C ILE A 32 1.31 -3.96 -13.33
N VAL A 33 2.06 -4.17 -12.26
CA VAL A 33 3.54 -4.15 -12.28
C VAL A 33 4.08 -5.26 -13.20
N ASP A 34 3.50 -6.45 -13.16
CA ASP A 34 3.92 -7.57 -14.01
C ASP A 34 3.61 -7.30 -15.50
N ILE A 35 2.49 -6.64 -15.80
CA ILE A 35 2.19 -6.15 -17.15
C ILE A 35 3.21 -5.08 -17.58
N LEU A 36 3.46 -4.08 -16.74
CA LEU A 36 4.38 -2.96 -17.02
C LEU A 36 5.79 -3.41 -17.43
N LYS A 37 6.26 -4.54 -16.89
CA LYS A 37 7.58 -5.12 -17.24
C LYS A 37 7.70 -5.55 -18.70
N ASN A 38 6.58 -5.83 -19.35
CA ASN A 38 6.52 -6.45 -20.68
C ASN A 38 5.86 -5.54 -21.72
N VAL A 39 5.43 -4.33 -21.35
CA VAL A 39 4.77 -3.40 -22.28
C VAL A 39 5.81 -2.63 -23.08
N GLU A 40 5.79 -2.81 -24.39
CA GLU A 40 6.65 -2.08 -25.32
C GLU A 40 6.02 -0.77 -25.82
N ASN A 41 4.68 -0.68 -25.83
CA ASN A 41 3.97 0.51 -26.29
C ASN A 41 4.14 1.66 -25.27
N PRO A 42 4.74 2.80 -25.65
CA PRO A 42 5.04 3.88 -24.70
C PRO A 42 3.81 4.53 -24.07
N VAL A 43 2.72 4.67 -24.84
CA VAL A 43 1.47 5.29 -24.36
C VAL A 43 0.79 4.37 -23.35
N LEU A 44 0.72 3.08 -23.64
CA LEU A 44 0.19 2.09 -22.70
C LEU A 44 1.05 1.99 -21.44
N TYR A 45 2.38 2.05 -21.61
CA TYR A 45 3.31 2.05 -20.48
C TYR A 45 3.05 3.23 -19.54
N GLU A 46 2.95 4.44 -20.08
CA GLU A 46 2.68 5.65 -19.30
C GLU A 46 1.33 5.55 -18.57
N ALA A 47 0.26 5.22 -19.29
CA ALA A 47 -1.07 5.08 -18.68
C ALA A 47 -1.10 4.03 -17.55
N LEU A 48 -0.43 2.88 -17.74
CA LEU A 48 -0.34 1.85 -16.70
C LEU A 48 0.51 2.30 -15.51
N LEU A 49 1.58 3.06 -15.75
CA LEU A 49 2.46 3.61 -14.71
C LEU A 49 1.70 4.61 -13.83
N GLU A 50 0.86 5.46 -14.44
CA GLU A 50 -0.03 6.37 -13.73
C GLU A 50 -1.02 5.61 -12.84
N VAL A 51 -1.69 4.59 -13.39
CA VAL A 51 -2.63 3.74 -12.63
C VAL A 51 -1.92 3.03 -11.47
N ALA A 52 -0.73 2.48 -11.70
CA ALA A 52 0.08 1.82 -10.68
C ALA A 52 0.47 2.80 -9.57
N THR A 53 0.89 4.02 -9.92
CA THR A 53 1.22 5.11 -9.00
C THR A 53 0.03 5.44 -8.09
N VAL A 54 -1.15 5.65 -8.67
CA VAL A 54 -2.38 5.94 -7.91
C VAL A 54 -2.69 4.82 -6.92
N ARG A 55 -2.60 3.56 -7.35
CA ARG A 55 -2.89 2.39 -6.49
C ARG A 55 -1.87 2.21 -5.36
N ALA A 56 -0.58 2.35 -5.66
CA ALA A 56 0.49 2.25 -4.67
C ALA A 56 0.26 3.27 -3.54
N VAL A 57 0.06 4.54 -3.90
CA VAL A 57 -0.16 5.64 -2.94
C VAL A 57 -1.45 5.45 -2.14
N LYS A 58 -2.55 5.01 -2.78
CA LYS A 58 -3.83 4.73 -2.10
C LYS A 58 -3.72 3.66 -1.02
N THR A 59 -2.85 2.66 -1.22
CA THR A 59 -2.68 1.53 -0.31
C THR A 59 -1.78 1.89 0.87
N VAL A 60 -0.87 2.85 0.69
CA VAL A 60 0.06 3.31 1.75
C VAL A 60 -0.50 4.50 2.55
N GLN A 61 -0.94 5.59 1.91
CA GLN A 61 -1.21 6.86 2.59
C GLN A 61 -2.64 7.42 2.44
N ASN A 62 -3.30 7.23 1.29
CA ASN A 62 -4.44 8.12 0.94
C ASN A 62 -5.86 7.55 1.11
N SER A 63 -6.05 6.36 1.66
CA SER A 63 -7.39 5.77 1.84
C SER A 63 -7.80 5.54 3.31
N GLY A 64 -9.09 5.28 3.55
CA GLY A 64 -9.59 4.72 4.81
C GLY A 64 -9.03 3.34 5.15
N TYR A 65 -8.40 2.67 4.17
CA TYR A 65 -7.99 1.27 4.21
C TYR A 65 -6.51 1.10 3.84
N THR A 66 -5.62 1.79 4.57
CA THR A 66 -4.17 1.62 4.42
C THR A 66 -3.61 0.59 5.40
N PHE A 67 -2.41 0.05 5.11
CA PHE A 67 -1.71 -0.82 6.07
C PHE A 67 -1.38 -0.11 7.38
N LYS A 68 -1.05 1.18 7.35
CA LYS A 68 -0.88 2.00 8.57
C LYS A 68 -2.14 2.00 9.44
N LYS A 69 -3.31 2.29 8.87
CA LYS A 69 -4.60 2.25 9.59
C LYS A 69 -4.95 0.84 10.05
N PHE A 70 -4.57 -0.18 9.29
CA PHE A 70 -4.76 -1.58 9.67
C PHE A 70 -3.90 -1.99 10.87
N ARG A 71 -2.63 -1.58 10.92
CA ARG A 71 -1.76 -1.84 12.08
C ARG A 71 -2.26 -1.13 13.35
N LEU A 72 -2.77 0.10 13.23
CA LEU A 72 -3.46 0.79 14.33
C LEU A 72 -4.70 0.02 14.81
N PHE A 73 -5.51 -0.47 13.86
CA PHE A 73 -6.65 -1.33 14.18
C PHE A 73 -6.23 -2.59 14.94
N LEU A 74 -5.13 -3.25 14.56
CA LEU A 74 -4.60 -4.40 15.30
C LEU A 74 -4.16 -4.03 16.72
N LYS A 75 -3.38 -2.94 16.87
CA LYS A 75 -2.91 -2.46 18.18
C LYS A 75 -4.06 -2.29 19.20
N SER A 76 -5.23 -1.82 18.75
CA SER A 76 -6.42 -1.62 19.60
C SER A 76 -7.24 -2.89 19.87
N ASN A 77 -7.17 -3.88 18.98
CA ASN A 77 -8.09 -5.04 18.99
C ASN A 77 -7.43 -6.39 19.30
N LEU A 78 -6.12 -6.43 19.54
CA LEU A 78 -5.43 -7.63 20.00
C LEU A 78 -5.77 -7.97 21.47
N LEU A 79 -5.97 -9.26 21.74
CA LEU A 79 -6.08 -9.79 23.10
C LEU A 79 -4.74 -9.63 23.82
N LYS A 80 -4.79 -9.34 25.14
CA LYS A 80 -3.60 -9.05 25.98
C LYS A 80 -2.45 -10.05 25.79
N PRO A 81 -2.68 -11.40 25.77
CA PRO A 81 -1.59 -12.37 25.66
C PRO A 81 -0.77 -12.26 24.37
N PHE A 82 -1.36 -11.77 23.28
CA PHE A 82 -0.72 -11.73 21.97
C PHE A 82 -0.06 -10.40 21.63
N LYS A 83 -0.33 -9.35 22.43
CA LYS A 83 0.14 -7.99 22.15
C LYS A 83 1.65 -7.91 21.93
N LYS A 84 2.45 -8.47 22.84
CA LYS A 84 3.94 -8.38 22.74
C LYS A 84 4.45 -8.96 21.43
N ARG A 85 3.90 -10.09 21.00
CA ARG A 85 4.33 -10.80 19.79
C ARG A 85 3.97 -10.02 18.53
N ILE A 86 2.71 -9.62 18.40
CA ILE A 86 2.24 -8.92 17.20
C ILE A 86 2.79 -7.50 17.13
N SER A 87 3.00 -6.83 18.28
CA SER A 87 3.63 -5.50 18.30
C SER A 87 5.03 -5.52 17.71
N ARG A 88 5.84 -6.58 17.90
CA ARG A 88 7.17 -6.69 17.26
C ARG A 88 7.06 -6.68 15.74
N VAL A 89 6.19 -7.53 15.19
CA VAL A 89 5.95 -7.57 13.73
C VAL A 89 5.44 -6.24 13.20
N ILE A 90 4.55 -5.57 13.93
CA ILE A 90 4.07 -4.24 13.55
C ILE A 90 5.22 -3.21 13.56
N VAL A 91 6.11 -3.24 14.55
CA VAL A 91 7.27 -2.33 14.64
C VAL A 91 8.24 -2.57 13.49
N ASP A 92 8.52 -3.83 13.13
CA ASP A 92 9.39 -4.15 12.01
C ASP A 92 8.81 -3.65 10.67
N LEU A 93 7.50 -3.82 10.46
CA LEU A 93 6.80 -3.27 9.29
C LEU A 93 6.79 -1.74 9.28
N GLU A 94 6.63 -1.09 10.44
CA GLU A 94 6.72 0.37 10.58
C GLU A 94 8.13 0.87 10.26
N ARG A 95 9.18 0.15 10.64
CA ARG A 95 10.56 0.47 10.28
C ARG A 95 10.77 0.38 8.76
N HIS A 96 10.32 -0.69 8.12
CA HIS A 96 10.41 -0.82 6.65
C HIS A 96 9.61 0.26 5.91
N GLU A 97 8.45 0.68 6.43
CA GLU A 97 7.72 1.82 5.86
C GLU A 97 8.53 3.12 5.95
N ASN A 98 9.18 3.35 7.09
CA ASN A 98 9.99 4.55 7.30
C ASN A 98 11.21 4.59 6.36
N GLU A 99 11.86 3.45 6.12
CA GLU A 99 12.95 3.32 5.14
C GLU A 99 12.50 3.67 3.72
N LEU A 100 11.21 3.52 3.42
CA LEU A 100 10.61 3.86 2.12
C LEU A 100 10.01 5.26 2.05
N THR A 101 10.14 6.09 3.10
CA THR A 101 9.45 7.39 3.20
C THR A 101 9.69 8.28 1.97
N GLU A 102 10.95 8.43 1.55
CA GLU A 102 11.29 9.27 0.38
C GLU A 102 10.74 8.68 -0.93
N THR A 103 10.77 7.35 -1.08
CA THR A 103 10.18 6.67 -2.24
C THR A 103 8.66 6.88 -2.28
N ILE A 104 7.97 6.70 -1.16
CA ILE A 104 6.52 6.90 -1.04
C ILE A 104 6.17 8.36 -1.33
N LYS A 105 6.96 9.31 -0.80
CA LYS A 105 6.77 10.75 -1.02
C LYS A 105 6.88 11.08 -2.50
N LYS A 106 7.94 10.64 -3.18
CA LYS A 106 8.10 10.86 -4.62
C LYS A 106 6.95 10.30 -5.45
N VAL A 107 6.54 9.05 -5.20
CA VAL A 107 5.40 8.44 -5.92
C VAL A 107 4.09 9.19 -5.63
N LYS A 108 3.91 9.68 -4.39
CA LYS A 108 2.75 10.51 -4.02
C LYS A 108 2.78 11.86 -4.73
N ASP A 109 3.92 12.55 -4.78
CA ASP A 109 4.03 13.86 -5.41
C ASP A 109 3.75 13.75 -6.92
N TYR A 110 4.25 12.69 -7.58
CA TYR A 110 3.88 12.37 -8.96
C TYR A 110 2.37 12.09 -9.10
N ARG A 111 1.78 11.30 -8.20
CA ARG A 111 0.33 11.05 -8.17
C ARG A 111 -0.48 12.34 -8.05
N ASP A 112 -0.11 13.19 -7.10
CA ASP A 112 -0.81 14.42 -6.83
C ASP A 112 -0.72 15.36 -8.04
N HIS A 113 0.43 15.42 -8.70
CA HIS A 113 0.58 16.10 -9.99
C HIS A 113 -0.36 15.51 -11.07
N LEU A 114 -0.40 14.19 -11.26
CA LEU A 114 -1.32 13.54 -12.20
C LEU A 114 -2.79 13.90 -11.94
N VAL A 115 -3.21 13.89 -10.67
CA VAL A 115 -4.60 14.23 -10.29
C VAL A 115 -4.90 15.70 -10.50
N VAL A 116 -3.92 16.58 -10.23
CA VAL A 116 -4.04 18.02 -10.45
C VAL A 116 -4.19 18.32 -11.95
N HIS A 117 -3.47 17.63 -12.82
CA HIS A 117 -3.61 17.79 -14.29
C HIS A 117 -4.91 17.23 -14.87
N LEU A 118 -5.63 16.37 -14.14
CA LEU A 118 -6.99 15.97 -14.48
C LEU A 118 -8.04 17.04 -14.11
N ASP A 119 -7.67 18.05 -13.32
CA ASP A 119 -8.52 19.20 -13.04
C ASP A 119 -8.20 20.33 -14.05
N PRO A 120 -9.16 20.71 -14.91
CA PRO A 120 -8.94 21.69 -15.97
C PRO A 120 -8.40 23.04 -15.48
N ARG A 121 -8.60 23.36 -14.20
CA ARG A 121 -8.12 24.61 -13.58
C ARG A 121 -6.60 24.66 -13.43
N PHE A 122 -5.93 23.51 -13.47
CA PHE A 122 -4.48 23.40 -13.29
C PHE A 122 -3.76 22.85 -14.52
N ALA A 123 -4.47 22.65 -15.64
CA ALA A 123 -3.93 22.11 -16.90
C ALA A 123 -2.74 22.91 -17.47
N PHE A 124 -2.54 24.15 -17.03
CA PHE A 124 -1.45 25.04 -17.47
C PHE A 124 -0.30 25.16 -16.45
N ASN A 125 -0.35 24.42 -15.34
CA ASN A 125 0.66 24.50 -14.29
C ASN A 125 1.78 23.48 -14.58
N GLU A 126 2.69 23.83 -15.48
CA GLU A 126 3.80 23.00 -15.99
C GLU A 126 4.96 22.81 -14.97
N LYS A 127 4.65 22.57 -13.69
CA LYS A 127 5.71 22.19 -12.76
C LYS A 127 6.17 20.78 -13.08
N ASP A 128 7.30 20.64 -13.76
CA ASP A 128 7.97 19.36 -14.00
C ASP A 128 8.22 18.62 -12.69
N THR A 129 7.29 17.74 -12.33
CA THR A 129 7.43 16.83 -11.21
C THR A 129 8.14 15.59 -11.72
N GLU A 130 9.21 15.19 -11.04
CA GLU A 130 9.95 13.99 -11.40
C GLU A 130 8.99 12.78 -11.46
N LYS A 131 8.91 12.12 -12.63
CA LYS A 131 8.01 10.98 -12.82
C LYS A 131 8.37 9.85 -11.86
N ALA A 132 7.37 9.18 -11.30
CA ALA A 132 7.59 7.93 -10.57
C ALA A 132 8.12 6.86 -11.53
N SER A 133 9.17 6.16 -11.14
CA SER A 133 9.71 5.05 -11.92
C SER A 133 9.04 3.72 -11.53
N LEU A 134 9.04 2.76 -12.47
CA LEU A 134 8.58 1.39 -12.18
C LEU A 134 9.32 0.80 -10.96
N ARG A 135 10.63 1.04 -10.84
CA ARG A 135 11.46 0.59 -9.71
C ARG A 135 10.96 1.10 -8.36
N GLU A 136 10.48 2.33 -8.29
CA GLU A 136 9.93 2.91 -7.06
C GLU A 136 8.60 2.25 -6.69
N ILE A 137 7.75 1.99 -7.68
CA ILE A 137 6.49 1.26 -7.49
C ILE A 137 6.77 -0.18 -7.04
N GLU A 138 7.76 -0.85 -7.61
CA GLU A 138 8.18 -2.21 -7.22
C GLU A 138 8.67 -2.28 -5.76
N LYS A 139 9.43 -1.28 -5.30
CA LYS A 139 9.83 -1.17 -3.89
C LYS A 139 8.62 -1.07 -2.98
N ILE A 140 7.64 -0.23 -3.33
CA ILE A 140 6.40 -0.09 -2.57
C ILE A 140 5.61 -1.40 -2.60
N LEU A 141 5.45 -2.04 -3.76
CA LEU A 141 4.75 -3.32 -3.89
C LEU A 141 5.39 -4.40 -3.02
N THR A 142 6.72 -4.52 -3.04
CA THR A 142 7.46 -5.48 -2.20
C THR A 142 7.15 -5.27 -0.72
N TYR A 143 7.12 -4.02 -0.27
CA TYR A 143 6.72 -3.68 1.10
C TYR A 143 5.26 -4.03 1.41
N LEU A 144 4.34 -3.75 0.48
CA LEU A 144 2.92 -4.07 0.65
C LEU A 144 2.68 -5.59 0.74
N GLU A 145 3.40 -6.37 -0.05
CA GLU A 145 3.35 -7.83 0.01
C GLU A 145 3.96 -8.38 1.29
N ALA A 146 5.04 -7.78 1.79
CA ALA A 146 5.57 -8.14 3.11
C ALA A 146 4.52 -7.93 4.21
N ASN A 147 3.72 -6.86 4.13
CA ASN A 147 2.60 -6.67 5.06
C ASN A 147 1.54 -7.76 4.91
N VAL A 148 1.18 -8.16 3.68
CA VAL A 148 0.22 -9.25 3.44
C VAL A 148 0.73 -10.55 4.04
N LYS A 149 1.97 -10.93 3.71
CA LYS A 149 2.61 -12.16 4.17
C LYS A 149 2.65 -12.22 5.69
N GLU A 150 3.21 -11.19 6.32
CA GLU A 150 3.36 -11.15 7.76
C GLU A 150 1.99 -11.10 8.45
N LEU A 151 1.07 -10.21 8.05
CA LEU A 151 -0.16 -9.98 8.81
C LEU A 151 -1.29 -10.99 8.49
N PHE A 152 -1.32 -11.58 7.29
CA PHE A 152 -2.48 -12.35 6.84
C PHE A 152 -2.23 -13.82 6.56
N GLU A 153 -0.99 -14.20 6.25
CA GLU A 153 -0.62 -15.55 5.82
C GLU A 153 0.16 -16.29 6.89
N LYS A 154 1.02 -15.58 7.62
CA LYS A 154 1.85 -16.17 8.67
C LYS A 154 1.03 -16.72 9.82
N GLU A 155 1.49 -17.84 10.33
CA GLU A 155 1.04 -18.36 11.62
C GLU A 155 1.88 -17.78 12.75
N TYR A 156 1.20 -17.33 13.78
CA TYR A 156 1.77 -16.86 15.02
C TYR A 156 1.57 -17.95 16.06
#